data_AF-A0A7C7KIN5-F1
#
_entry.id   AF-A0A7C7KIN5-F1
#
_cell.length_a   1.000
_cell.length_b   1.000
_cell.length_c   1.000
_cell.angle_alpha   90.00
_cell.angle_beta   90.00
_cell.angle_gamma   90.00
#
_symmetry.space_group_name_H-M   'P 1'
#
loop_
_entity.id
_entity.type
_entity.pdbx_description
1 polymer ?
#
loop_
_entity_poly.entity_id
_entity_poly.type
_entity_poly.pdbx_seq_one_letter_code
_entity_poly.pdbx_strand_id
1 'polypeptide(L)'
;MIPEPDDGGLGAGDSVSSEFERQIQEAQQERAADLIESAGAPQGASVPEPLSIPGGKQLQRFQTQAAQVLRPLTDTVWSKLDRKATAVAEFTLRQYRTKSSTWVVLGIGVLFVGMMLMFYAEAMATGYEAYDNDGDSFDWDRDGYPAGQEKRLGTDPNDRFDFPDPELYPPDDPSVWVNEDGFDWDGDYGNRNQGHDDDGDCTGEGWTNPDSWSLPGNKDYNGDGIDCNARYRTNETGQIILGILNDPNVDEDPDEDVFIKEALHRAFVLGFGKIGFVFLIGIFLPLFLATGLIRDEMDKGTLHYIMGKPIARAEVLAYRLLGYLAVVWPYSTVLILGTALITGFIAPSDSIFRFDDMAAWLGVLLASWFVMLAYGTV
;
A
#
# COMPACT_ATOMS: atom_id res chain seq x y z
N MET A 1 39.72 3.75 70.33
CA MET A 1 38.67 4.76 70.56
C MET A 1 37.50 4.36 69.68
N ILE A 2 36.43 3.83 70.27
CA ILE A 2 35.11 3.59 69.65
C ILE A 2 34.22 4.80 70.07
N PRO A 3 33.12 5.18 69.37
CA PRO A 3 31.87 4.40 69.34
C PRO A 3 31.25 4.16 67.94
N GLU A 4 30.43 3.11 67.91
CA GLU A 4 29.35 2.68 66.99
C GLU A 4 28.24 3.74 66.75
N PRO A 5 27.35 3.58 65.74
CA PRO A 5 26.09 2.83 65.95
C PRO A 5 25.55 1.98 64.78
N ASP A 6 24.97 0.85 65.19
CA ASP A 6 23.68 0.21 64.90
C ASP A 6 23.29 -0.39 63.53
N ASP A 7 22.95 -1.67 63.67
CA ASP A 7 22.27 -2.58 62.76
C ASP A 7 20.82 -2.18 62.47
N GLY A 8 20.37 -2.39 61.23
CA GLY A 8 18.98 -2.21 60.83
C GLY A 8 18.67 -2.89 59.51
N GLY A 9 18.52 -4.21 59.52
CA GLY A 9 17.95 -4.96 58.40
C GLY A 9 16.47 -4.65 58.26
N LEU A 10 15.98 -4.41 57.04
CA LEU A 10 14.55 -4.40 56.71
C LEU A 10 14.35 -4.79 55.25
N GLY A 11 13.84 -6.02 55.06
CA GLY A 11 13.19 -6.40 53.81
C GLY A 11 11.88 -5.62 53.65
N ALA A 12 11.68 -5.01 52.49
CA ALA A 12 10.46 -4.29 52.16
C ALA A 12 10.20 -4.31 50.64
N GLY A 13 10.33 -5.49 50.02
CA GLY A 13 10.01 -5.73 48.61
C GLY A 13 9.02 -6.87 48.36
N ASP A 14 9.00 -7.88 49.23
CA ASP A 14 8.21 -9.11 49.02
C ASP A 14 6.85 -9.12 49.71
N SER A 15 6.55 -8.18 50.62
CA SER A 15 5.27 -8.21 51.36
C SER A 15 4.08 -7.71 50.53
N VAL A 16 4.26 -6.67 49.70
CA VAL A 16 3.16 -6.04 48.95
C VAL A 16 2.67 -6.94 47.79
N SER A 17 3.57 -7.69 47.14
CA SER A 17 3.19 -8.65 46.10
C SER A 17 2.45 -9.85 46.69
N SER A 18 2.90 -10.37 47.84
CA SER A 18 2.27 -11.50 48.50
C SER A 18 0.87 -11.18 49.04
N GLU A 19 0.65 -9.95 49.50
CA GLU A 19 -0.63 -9.50 50.04
C GLU A 19 -1.65 -9.20 48.92
N PHE A 20 -1.18 -8.68 47.78
CA PHE A 20 -1.99 -8.49 46.57
C PHE A 20 -2.39 -9.83 45.93
N GLU A 21 -1.47 -10.80 45.85
CA GLU A 21 -1.79 -12.15 45.36
C GLU A 21 -2.78 -12.88 46.29
N ARG A 22 -2.68 -12.67 47.60
CA ARG A 22 -3.63 -13.24 48.57
C ARG A 22 -5.03 -12.66 48.40
N GLN A 23 -5.16 -11.35 48.17
CA GLN A 23 -6.46 -10.71 47.92
C GLN A 23 -7.11 -11.18 46.61
N ILE A 24 -6.31 -11.47 45.56
CA ILE A 24 -6.82 -12.03 44.31
C ILE A 24 -7.29 -13.48 44.50
N GLN A 25 -6.57 -14.29 45.28
CA GLN A 25 -6.99 -15.66 45.60
C GLN A 25 -8.25 -15.70 46.47
N GLU A 26 -8.37 -14.81 47.46
CA GLU A 26 -9.57 -14.70 48.31
C GLU A 26 -10.79 -14.27 47.46
N ALA A 27 -10.64 -13.29 46.56
CA ALA A 27 -11.71 -12.87 45.65
C ALA A 27 -12.09 -13.94 44.61
N GLN A 28 -11.15 -14.78 44.18
CA GLN A 28 -11.42 -15.93 43.32
C GLN A 28 -12.11 -17.08 44.07
N GLN A 29 -11.79 -17.28 45.36
CA GLN A 29 -12.46 -18.26 46.21
C GLN A 29 -13.89 -17.84 46.56
N GLU A 30 -14.15 -16.55 46.82
CA GLU A 30 -15.52 -16.04 47.03
C GLU A 30 -16.38 -16.19 45.76
N ARG A 31 -15.83 -15.88 44.58
CA ARG A 31 -16.52 -16.15 43.30
C ARG A 31 -16.76 -17.64 43.04
N ALA A 32 -15.86 -18.51 43.47
CA ALA A 32 -16.02 -19.95 43.35
C ALA A 32 -17.07 -20.50 44.35
N ALA A 33 -17.14 -19.93 45.56
CA ALA A 33 -18.14 -20.27 46.56
C ALA A 33 -19.55 -19.83 46.14
N ASP A 34 -19.71 -18.61 45.59
CA ASP A 34 -20.99 -18.12 45.04
C ASP A 34 -21.49 -18.99 43.87
N LEU A 35 -20.57 -19.49 43.02
CA LEU A 35 -20.92 -20.40 41.92
C LEU A 35 -21.33 -21.79 42.42
N ILE A 36 -20.84 -22.23 43.58
CA ILE A 36 -21.22 -23.51 44.21
C ILE A 36 -22.55 -23.36 44.97
N GLU A 37 -22.81 -22.21 45.61
CA GLU A 37 -24.09 -21.92 46.29
C GLU A 37 -25.25 -21.73 45.28
N SER A 38 -24.97 -21.25 44.07
CA SER A 38 -25.98 -21.17 42.99
C SER A 38 -26.33 -22.53 42.34
N ALA A 39 -25.58 -23.59 42.67
CA ALA A 39 -25.77 -24.94 42.15
C ALA A 39 -26.21 -25.93 43.24
N GLY A 40 -27.33 -25.63 43.92
CA GLY A 40 -27.94 -26.54 44.89
C GLY A 40 -28.41 -27.87 44.25
N ALA A 41 -27.67 -28.95 44.49
CA ALA A 41 -28.15 -30.32 44.26
C ALA A 41 -28.99 -30.80 45.48
N PRO A 42 -30.18 -31.40 45.28
CA PRO A 42 -31.04 -31.82 46.37
C PRO A 42 -30.54 -33.14 46.98
N GLN A 43 -30.33 -33.17 48.30
CA GLN A 43 -30.22 -34.41 49.09
C GLN A 43 -31.45 -34.53 49.98
N GLY A 44 -32.15 -35.67 49.89
CA GLY A 44 -33.26 -35.98 50.78
C GLY A 44 -34.17 -37.04 50.19
N ALA A 45 -33.87 -38.30 50.47
CA ALA A 45 -34.80 -39.40 50.22
C ALA A 45 -36.00 -39.30 51.19
N SER A 46 -37.20 -39.19 50.62
CA SER A 46 -38.41 -39.85 51.15
C SER A 46 -39.35 -40.12 49.98
N VAL A 47 -39.70 -41.39 49.79
CA VAL A 47 -40.62 -41.89 48.77
C VAL A 47 -42.02 -41.29 48.96
N PRO A 48 -42.66 -40.77 47.90
CA PRO A 48 -44.10 -40.90 47.74
C PRO A 48 -44.41 -41.93 46.65
N GLU A 49 -45.49 -42.68 46.86
CA GLU A 49 -46.07 -43.65 45.92
C GLU A 49 -46.18 -43.15 44.47
N PRO A 50 -46.12 -44.06 43.48
CA PRO A 50 -46.17 -43.66 42.08
C PRO A 50 -47.61 -43.31 41.69
N LEU A 51 -47.86 -42.04 41.38
CA LEU A 51 -49.05 -41.67 40.61
C LEU A 51 -48.78 -41.98 39.14
N SER A 52 -49.42 -43.03 38.64
CA SER A 52 -49.35 -43.49 37.27
C SER A 52 -49.94 -42.44 36.31
N ILE A 53 -49.12 -41.89 35.42
CA ILE A 53 -49.60 -41.21 34.21
C ILE A 53 -49.12 -42.03 32.99
N PRO A 54 -50.03 -42.52 32.12
CA PRO A 54 -49.65 -43.33 30.96
C PRO A 54 -49.03 -42.44 29.87
N GLY A 55 -47.76 -42.66 29.51
CA GLY A 55 -47.13 -41.99 28.35
C GLY A 55 -45.60 -41.89 28.32
N GLY A 56 -44.89 -42.31 29.37
CA GLY A 56 -43.47 -41.98 29.58
C GLY A 56 -42.41 -42.61 28.64
N LYS A 57 -42.76 -43.50 27.72
CA LYS A 57 -41.78 -44.18 26.85
C LYS A 57 -41.28 -43.33 25.66
N GLN A 58 -42.03 -42.29 25.26
CA GLN A 58 -41.62 -41.39 24.18
C GLN A 58 -40.65 -40.30 24.69
N LEU A 59 -40.92 -39.75 25.88
CA LEU A 59 -40.10 -38.67 26.48
C LEU A 59 -38.68 -39.13 26.86
N GLN A 60 -38.52 -40.37 27.31
CA GLN A 60 -37.19 -40.92 27.61
C GLN A 60 -36.31 -41.10 26.35
N ARG A 61 -36.90 -41.34 25.17
CA ARG A 61 -36.15 -41.41 23.90
C ARG A 61 -35.69 -40.03 23.43
N PHE A 62 -36.53 -39.01 23.60
CA PHE A 62 -36.15 -37.63 23.29
C PHE A 62 -35.05 -37.11 24.22
N GLN A 63 -35.08 -37.46 25.51
CA GLN A 63 -34.04 -37.06 26.46
C GLN A 63 -32.69 -37.77 26.21
N THR A 64 -32.70 -39.04 25.78
CA THR A 64 -31.45 -39.75 25.44
C THR A 64 -30.85 -39.33 24.10
N GLN A 65 -31.67 -38.90 23.12
CA GLN A 65 -31.17 -38.26 21.89
C GLN A 65 -30.61 -36.85 22.14
N ALA A 66 -31.23 -36.05 23.02
CA ALA A 66 -30.75 -34.72 23.34
C ALA A 66 -29.40 -34.73 24.10
N ALA A 67 -29.15 -35.73 24.93
CA ALA A 67 -27.89 -35.89 25.66
C ALA A 67 -26.68 -36.25 24.77
N GLN A 68 -26.90 -36.77 23.55
CA GLN A 68 -25.84 -37.01 22.57
C GLN A 68 -25.44 -35.74 21.79
N VAL A 69 -26.29 -34.72 21.77
CA VAL A 69 -26.06 -33.46 21.03
C VAL A 69 -25.17 -32.49 21.81
N LEU A 70 -25.00 -32.67 23.13
CA LEU A 70 -24.26 -31.78 24.03
C LEU A 70 -22.97 -32.39 24.59
N ARG A 71 -22.25 -33.20 23.79
CA ARG A 71 -20.82 -33.43 24.09
C ARG A 71 -20.04 -32.14 23.79
N PRO A 72 -19.13 -31.68 24.67
CA PRO A 72 -18.27 -30.55 24.35
C PRO A 72 -17.47 -30.89 23.08
N LEU A 73 -17.51 -30.01 22.08
CA LEU A 73 -16.82 -30.22 20.80
C LEU A 73 -15.29 -30.18 20.94
N THR A 74 -14.74 -30.05 22.15
CA THR A 74 -13.31 -30.07 22.43
C THR A 74 -12.66 -31.43 22.13
N ASP A 75 -13.44 -32.50 21.96
CA ASP A 75 -13.00 -33.82 21.49
C ASP A 75 -13.42 -34.11 20.03
N THR A 76 -13.75 -33.08 19.25
CA THR A 76 -14.18 -33.26 17.86
C THR A 76 -13.01 -33.29 16.89
N VAL A 77 -13.29 -33.82 15.70
CA VAL A 77 -12.36 -33.93 14.56
C VAL A 77 -11.56 -32.65 14.35
N TRP A 78 -12.14 -31.47 14.58
CA TRP A 78 -11.49 -30.16 14.49
C TRP A 78 -10.32 -29.97 15.46
N SER A 79 -10.43 -30.38 16.72
CA SER A 79 -9.33 -30.29 17.70
C SER A 79 -8.13 -31.19 17.34
N LYS A 80 -8.42 -32.39 16.81
CA LYS A 80 -7.40 -33.35 16.37
C LYS A 80 -6.80 -32.96 15.03
N LEU A 81 -7.60 -32.35 14.16
CA LEU A 81 -7.18 -31.80 12.88
C LEU A 81 -6.26 -30.60 13.10
N ASP A 82 -6.64 -29.68 13.99
CA ASP A 82 -5.85 -28.49 14.36
C ASP A 82 -4.49 -28.87 14.96
N ARG A 83 -4.44 -29.86 15.86
CA ARG A 83 -3.18 -30.34 16.44
C ARG A 83 -2.25 -31.01 15.43
N LYS A 84 -2.82 -31.75 14.47
CA LYS A 84 -2.06 -32.39 13.37
C LYS A 84 -1.60 -31.36 12.34
N ALA A 85 -2.48 -30.43 11.98
CA ALA A 85 -2.20 -29.35 11.05
C ALA A 85 -1.07 -28.47 11.56
N THR A 86 -1.18 -28.04 12.82
CA THR A 86 -0.17 -27.22 13.49
C THR A 86 1.16 -27.96 13.57
N ALA A 87 1.19 -29.25 13.89
CA ALA A 87 2.44 -30.01 13.96
C ALA A 87 3.16 -30.12 12.60
N VAL A 88 2.42 -30.33 11.51
CA VAL A 88 3.01 -30.40 10.16
C VAL A 88 3.44 -29.02 9.67
N ALA A 89 2.63 -27.99 9.91
CA ALA A 89 2.96 -26.61 9.55
C ALA A 89 4.15 -26.07 10.36
N GLU A 90 4.24 -26.40 11.66
CA GLU A 90 5.38 -26.03 12.48
C GLU A 90 6.66 -26.74 12.02
N PHE A 91 6.54 -28.01 11.63
CA PHE A 91 7.67 -28.76 11.09
C PHE A 91 8.21 -28.14 9.79
N THR A 92 7.33 -27.77 8.85
CA THR A 92 7.76 -27.07 7.63
C THR A 92 8.33 -25.69 7.92
N LEU A 93 7.75 -24.94 8.85
CA LEU A 93 8.28 -23.65 9.30
C LEU A 93 9.72 -23.79 9.83
N ARG A 94 9.96 -24.80 10.67
CA ARG A 94 11.31 -25.10 11.20
C ARG A 94 12.28 -25.49 10.09
N GLN A 95 11.84 -26.25 9.09
CA GLN A 95 12.67 -26.58 7.91
C GLN A 95 13.05 -25.32 7.13
N TYR A 96 12.11 -24.42 6.85
CA TYR A 96 12.41 -23.16 6.17
C TYR A 96 13.34 -22.26 6.99
N ARG A 97 13.14 -22.19 8.31
CA ARG A 97 13.97 -21.35 9.19
C ARG A 97 15.42 -21.83 9.28
N THR A 98 15.65 -23.14 9.26
CA THR A 98 17.00 -23.72 9.46
C THR A 98 17.81 -23.82 8.18
N LYS A 99 17.18 -23.71 7.01
CA LYS A 99 17.85 -23.79 5.73
C LYS A 99 18.49 -22.46 5.32
N SER A 100 19.79 -22.51 5.04
CA SER A 100 20.52 -21.37 4.46
C SER A 100 19.95 -20.95 3.11
N SER A 101 19.53 -21.90 2.26
CA SER A 101 18.96 -21.61 0.93
C SER A 101 17.73 -20.73 1.00
N THR A 102 16.89 -20.87 2.04
CA THR A 102 15.73 -20.02 2.26
C THR A 102 16.17 -18.58 2.50
N TRP A 103 17.07 -18.36 3.46
CA TRP A 103 17.59 -17.02 3.76
C TRP A 103 18.35 -16.39 2.59
N VAL A 104 19.07 -17.18 1.79
CA VAL A 104 19.76 -16.69 0.59
C VAL A 104 18.75 -16.18 -0.44
N VAL A 105 17.70 -16.95 -0.74
CA VAL A 105 16.67 -16.54 -1.71
C VAL A 105 15.92 -15.30 -1.22
N LEU A 106 15.54 -15.25 0.05
CA LEU A 106 14.90 -14.06 0.64
C LEU A 106 15.86 -12.85 0.62
N GLY A 107 17.15 -13.05 0.93
CA GLY A 107 18.15 -11.99 0.90
C GLY A 107 18.37 -11.40 -0.49
N ILE A 108 18.43 -12.25 -1.53
CA ILE A 108 18.53 -11.80 -2.93
C ILE A 108 17.29 -10.98 -3.30
N GLY A 109 16.10 -11.39 -2.86
CA GLY A 109 14.87 -10.62 -3.09
C GLY A 109 14.92 -9.22 -2.47
N VAL A 110 15.40 -9.11 -1.22
CA VAL A 110 15.59 -7.81 -0.54
C VAL A 110 16.60 -6.94 -1.31
N LEU A 111 17.74 -7.51 -1.72
CA LEU A 111 18.77 -6.78 -2.47
C LEU A 111 18.25 -6.27 -3.81
N PHE A 112 17.48 -7.10 -4.52
CA PHE A 112 16.87 -6.72 -5.80
C PHE A 112 15.89 -5.56 -5.63
N VAL A 113 14.98 -5.63 -4.64
CA VAL A 113 14.04 -4.54 -4.34
C VAL A 113 14.79 -3.28 -3.91
N GLY A 114 15.82 -3.41 -3.07
CA GLY A 114 16.65 -2.29 -2.63
C GLY A 114 17.37 -1.59 -3.79
N MET A 115 17.95 -2.36 -4.71
CA MET A 115 18.57 -1.83 -5.92
C MET A 115 17.57 -1.07 -6.79
N MET A 116 16.38 -1.63 -7.00
CA MET A 116 15.32 -0.96 -7.78
C MET A 116 14.83 0.32 -7.11
N LEU A 117 14.69 0.32 -5.79
CA LEU A 117 14.35 1.52 -5.03
C LEU A 117 15.43 2.60 -5.09
N MET A 118 16.71 2.23 -5.16
CA MET A 118 17.78 3.20 -5.35
C MET A 118 17.70 3.87 -6.72
N PHE A 119 17.50 3.11 -7.80
CA PHE A 119 17.32 3.71 -9.14
C PHE A 119 16.08 4.60 -9.21
N TYR A 120 14.99 4.19 -8.55
CA TYR A 120 13.81 5.02 -8.43
C TYR A 120 14.10 6.33 -7.66
N ALA A 121 14.80 6.24 -6.53
CA ALA A 121 15.16 7.42 -5.74
C ALA A 121 16.10 8.37 -6.49
N GLU A 122 17.06 7.81 -7.25
CA GLU A 122 17.94 8.59 -8.12
C GLU A 122 17.14 9.32 -9.21
N ALA A 123 16.25 8.61 -9.91
CA ALA A 123 15.43 9.20 -10.95
C ALA A 123 14.47 10.28 -10.43
N MET A 124 14.04 10.20 -9.17
CA MET A 124 13.22 11.24 -8.53
C MET A 124 14.05 12.45 -8.05
N ALA A 125 15.34 12.25 -7.80
CA ALA A 125 16.25 13.30 -7.37
C ALA A 125 16.88 14.05 -8.56
N THR A 126 16.88 13.46 -9.76
CA THR A 126 17.34 14.13 -10.98
C THR A 126 16.35 15.20 -11.41
N GLY A 127 16.85 16.39 -11.75
CA GLY A 127 16.07 17.42 -12.43
C GLY A 127 16.04 17.15 -13.94
N TYR A 128 14.89 17.42 -14.56
CA TYR A 128 14.74 17.39 -16.02
C TYR A 128 14.85 18.81 -16.60
N GLU A 129 15.39 18.91 -17.81
CA GLU A 129 15.48 20.19 -18.52
C GLU A 129 14.12 20.53 -19.11
N ALA A 130 13.70 21.78 -18.91
CA ALA A 130 12.46 22.28 -19.47
C ALA A 130 12.62 22.58 -20.97
N TYR A 131 11.53 22.47 -21.73
CA TYR A 131 11.55 22.65 -23.18
C TYR A 131 10.58 23.74 -23.62
N ASP A 132 11.14 24.82 -24.15
CA ASP A 132 10.41 25.91 -24.77
C ASP A 132 9.87 25.46 -26.15
N ASN A 133 8.54 25.36 -26.28
CA ASN A 133 7.89 24.97 -27.53
C ASN A 133 7.44 26.16 -28.38
N ASP A 134 7.17 27.32 -27.79
CA ASP A 134 6.60 28.48 -28.50
C ASP A 134 7.68 29.49 -28.97
N GLY A 135 8.87 29.41 -28.37
CA GLY A 135 10.11 30.10 -28.72
C GLY A 135 10.27 31.46 -28.06
N ASP A 136 9.55 31.78 -27.00
CA ASP A 136 9.52 33.12 -26.43
C ASP A 136 10.54 33.38 -25.30
N SER A 137 11.22 32.33 -24.83
CA SER A 137 12.45 32.47 -24.03
C SER A 137 13.64 32.98 -24.83
N PHE A 138 13.55 32.92 -26.17
CA PHE A 138 14.66 33.26 -27.06
C PHE A 138 14.75 34.76 -27.36
N ASP A 139 15.98 35.28 -27.29
CA ASP A 139 16.36 36.59 -27.81
C ASP A 139 16.72 36.46 -29.30
N TRP A 140 15.74 36.75 -30.17
CA TRP A 140 15.84 36.52 -31.62
C TRP A 140 16.73 37.55 -32.32
N ASP A 141 16.74 38.79 -31.85
CA ASP A 141 17.43 39.92 -32.50
C ASP A 141 18.73 40.36 -31.80
N ARG A 142 19.01 39.80 -30.62
CA ARG A 142 20.22 39.90 -29.81
C ARG A 142 20.43 41.24 -29.12
N ASP A 143 19.35 41.88 -28.69
CA ASP A 143 19.43 43.08 -27.87
C ASP A 143 19.51 42.80 -26.36
N GLY A 144 19.31 41.54 -25.95
CA GLY A 144 19.45 41.05 -24.60
C GLY A 144 18.12 40.81 -23.87
N TYR A 145 16.97 41.00 -24.51
CA TYR A 145 15.65 40.73 -23.94
C TYR A 145 15.03 39.45 -24.52
N PRO A 146 14.41 38.58 -23.70
CA PRO A 146 13.63 37.45 -24.20
C PRO A 146 12.37 37.94 -24.92
N ALA A 147 11.97 37.25 -25.99
CA ALA A 147 10.82 37.65 -26.80
C ALA A 147 9.51 37.73 -26.01
N GLY A 148 9.25 36.83 -25.06
CA GLY A 148 8.06 36.89 -24.21
C GLY A 148 7.98 38.19 -23.41
N GLN A 149 9.12 38.65 -22.86
CA GLN A 149 9.19 39.91 -22.11
C GLN A 149 8.85 41.11 -23.00
N GLU A 150 9.36 41.10 -24.22
CA GLU A 150 9.12 42.14 -25.21
C GLU A 150 7.67 42.16 -25.70
N LYS A 151 7.09 40.98 -25.98
CA LYS A 151 5.66 40.81 -26.28
C LYS A 151 4.79 41.43 -25.16
N ARG A 152 5.12 41.11 -23.90
CA ARG A 152 4.41 41.60 -22.69
C ARG A 152 4.51 43.11 -22.49
N LEU A 153 5.65 43.70 -22.84
CA LEU A 153 5.91 45.13 -22.71
C LEU A 153 5.53 45.92 -23.98
N GLY A 154 5.21 45.22 -25.07
CA GLY A 154 4.73 45.79 -26.32
C GLY A 154 5.82 46.31 -27.25
N THR A 155 7.06 45.81 -27.12
CA THR A 155 8.18 46.05 -28.04
C THR A 155 8.27 44.93 -29.10
N ASP A 156 9.00 45.13 -30.20
CA ASP A 156 9.14 44.14 -31.29
C ASP A 156 10.34 43.19 -31.08
N PRO A 157 10.12 41.88 -30.78
CA PRO A 157 11.19 40.90 -30.55
C PRO A 157 12.12 40.62 -31.73
N ASN A 158 11.84 41.22 -32.89
CA ASN A 158 12.62 41.04 -34.10
C ASN A 158 13.38 42.32 -34.50
N ASP A 159 13.17 43.43 -33.81
CA ASP A 159 13.88 44.69 -34.05
C ASP A 159 14.75 45.06 -32.84
N ARG A 160 16.04 44.76 -32.96
CA ARG A 160 17.11 45.06 -31.97
C ARG A 160 17.20 46.50 -31.43
N PHE A 161 16.42 47.42 -31.98
CA PHE A 161 16.37 48.82 -31.62
C PHE A 161 15.07 49.19 -30.88
N ASP A 162 14.10 48.29 -30.80
CA ASP A 162 12.82 48.43 -30.13
C ASP A 162 12.79 47.46 -28.93
N PHE A 163 13.38 47.90 -27.82
CA PHE A 163 13.48 47.12 -26.58
C PHE A 163 12.92 47.90 -25.39
N PRO A 164 12.55 47.22 -24.29
CA PRO A 164 12.05 47.85 -23.08
C PRO A 164 13.03 48.87 -22.48
N ASP A 165 12.53 49.91 -21.81
CA ASP A 165 13.40 50.87 -21.13
C ASP A 165 14.27 50.16 -20.07
N PRO A 166 15.61 50.07 -20.25
CA PRO A 166 16.47 49.28 -19.37
C PRO A 166 16.55 49.79 -17.93
N GLU A 167 16.15 51.05 -17.68
CA GLU A 167 16.10 51.60 -16.32
C GLU A 167 14.83 51.17 -15.57
N LEU A 168 13.75 50.87 -16.29
CA LEU A 168 12.47 50.45 -15.73
C LEU A 168 12.30 48.93 -15.72
N TYR A 169 12.76 48.26 -16.77
CA TYR A 169 12.60 46.82 -16.98
C TYR A 169 13.94 46.18 -17.35
N PRO A 170 14.63 45.54 -16.38
CA PRO A 170 15.81 44.74 -16.70
C PRO A 170 15.40 43.48 -17.48
N PRO A 171 16.30 42.90 -18.29
CA PRO A 171 16.03 41.62 -18.94
C PRO A 171 15.67 40.53 -17.93
N ASP A 172 14.58 39.82 -18.23
CA ASP A 172 14.13 38.65 -17.48
C ASP A 172 15.08 37.47 -17.75
N ASP A 173 15.17 36.54 -16.79
CA ASP A 173 15.89 35.29 -17.04
C ASP A 173 15.08 34.44 -18.03
N PRO A 174 15.70 33.84 -19.06
CA PRO A 174 14.98 32.98 -20.00
C PRO A 174 14.17 31.88 -19.33
N SER A 175 14.58 31.38 -18.15
CA SER A 175 13.83 30.32 -17.45
C SER A 175 12.43 30.71 -17.00
N VAL A 176 12.11 32.01 -16.97
CA VAL A 176 10.76 32.51 -16.67
C VAL A 176 9.80 32.16 -17.81
N TRP A 177 10.34 32.00 -19.02
CA TRP A 177 9.59 31.85 -20.27
C TRP A 177 9.64 30.41 -20.85
N VAL A 178 9.75 29.40 -19.98
CA VAL A 178 9.92 27.97 -20.39
C VAL A 178 9.03 27.03 -19.58
N ASN A 179 8.46 27.51 -18.46
CA ASN A 179 7.61 26.74 -17.55
C ASN A 179 6.47 27.66 -17.09
N GLU A 180 5.67 28.14 -18.05
CA GLU A 180 4.75 29.26 -17.84
C GLU A 180 3.39 28.80 -17.37
N ASP A 181 2.73 27.91 -18.12
CA ASP A 181 1.43 27.38 -17.74
C ASP A 181 1.49 25.91 -17.29
N GLY A 182 0.63 25.55 -16.34
CA GLY A 182 0.48 24.17 -15.90
C GLY A 182 -0.42 23.33 -16.81
N PHE A 183 -0.31 22.00 -16.71
CA PHE A 183 -1.36 21.12 -17.25
C PHE A 183 -2.59 21.13 -16.32
N ASP A 184 -3.59 21.93 -16.67
CA ASP A 184 -4.81 22.08 -15.87
C ASP A 184 -5.94 21.16 -16.36
N TRP A 185 -5.97 19.95 -15.79
CA TRP A 185 -7.04 18.98 -16.03
C TRP A 185 -7.72 18.52 -14.74
N ASP A 186 -9.04 18.70 -14.68
CA ASP A 186 -9.86 18.37 -13.50
C ASP A 186 -10.24 16.87 -13.37
N GLY A 187 -9.87 16.03 -14.34
CA GLY A 187 -10.22 14.60 -14.35
C GLY A 187 -11.66 14.29 -14.78
N ASP A 188 -12.49 15.29 -15.06
CA ASP A 188 -13.89 15.14 -15.46
C ASP A 188 -14.03 15.18 -16.99
N TYR A 189 -14.28 14.01 -17.59
CA TYR A 189 -14.56 13.89 -19.02
C TYR A 189 -15.89 14.54 -19.46
N GLY A 190 -16.77 14.88 -18.52
CA GLY A 190 -17.99 15.66 -18.77
C GLY A 190 -17.72 17.15 -18.95
N ASN A 191 -16.63 17.65 -18.36
CA ASN A 191 -16.18 19.01 -18.53
C ASN A 191 -15.28 19.11 -19.76
N ARG A 192 -15.76 19.83 -20.79
CA ARG A 192 -15.03 20.03 -22.04
C ARG A 192 -14.12 21.26 -22.01
N ASN A 193 -14.29 22.11 -21.01
CA ASN A 193 -13.54 23.34 -20.80
C ASN A 193 -12.45 23.06 -19.77
N GLN A 194 -11.21 23.05 -20.21
CA GLN A 194 -10.02 22.72 -19.41
C GLN A 194 -8.95 23.74 -19.74
N GLY A 195 -7.83 23.71 -19.03
CA GLY A 195 -6.77 24.68 -19.20
C GLY A 195 -7.07 26.06 -18.61
N HIS A 196 -6.02 26.75 -18.23
CA HIS A 196 -6.09 28.08 -17.62
C HIS A 196 -4.90 28.92 -18.11
N ASP A 197 -5.20 30.15 -18.52
CA ASP A 197 -4.20 31.17 -18.84
C ASP A 197 -3.71 31.78 -17.51
N ASP A 198 -2.56 31.30 -17.02
CA ASP A 198 -2.01 31.68 -15.71
C ASP A 198 -1.14 32.95 -15.78
N ASP A 199 -0.47 33.16 -16.91
CA ASP A 199 0.46 34.28 -17.13
C ASP A 199 -0.16 35.49 -17.86
N GLY A 200 -1.36 35.30 -18.41
CA GLY A 200 -2.16 36.33 -19.05
C GLY A 200 -1.78 36.61 -20.50
N ASP A 201 -1.05 35.76 -21.19
CA ASP A 201 -0.60 36.00 -22.57
C ASP A 201 -1.67 35.75 -23.65
N CYS A 202 -2.71 34.95 -23.35
CA CYS A 202 -3.93 34.87 -24.17
C CYS A 202 -4.88 36.05 -23.88
N THR A 203 -5.08 36.37 -22.60
CA THR A 203 -6.04 37.40 -22.18
C THR A 203 -5.47 38.82 -22.26
N GLY A 204 -4.16 38.98 -22.19
CA GLY A 204 -3.45 40.25 -21.96
C GLY A 204 -3.54 40.75 -20.51
N GLU A 205 -3.94 39.90 -19.57
CA GLU A 205 -3.99 40.26 -18.16
C GLU A 205 -2.56 40.39 -17.60
N GLY A 206 -2.29 41.43 -16.79
CA GLY A 206 -0.94 41.68 -16.26
C GLY A 206 0.07 42.30 -17.24
N TRP A 207 -0.28 42.42 -18.53
CA TRP A 207 0.56 43.06 -19.54
C TRP A 207 0.55 44.59 -19.40
N THR A 208 1.66 45.24 -19.73
CA THR A 208 1.74 46.73 -19.68
C THR A 208 0.92 47.37 -20.79
N ASN A 209 0.81 46.68 -21.93
CA ASN A 209 -0.05 47.05 -23.03
C ASN A 209 -1.14 45.99 -23.24
N PRO A 210 -2.38 46.21 -22.76
CA PRO A 210 -3.48 45.26 -22.88
C PRO A 210 -4.03 45.11 -24.32
N ASP A 211 -3.57 45.95 -25.25
CA ASP A 211 -3.85 45.85 -26.68
C ASP A 211 -2.54 45.59 -27.47
N SER A 212 -1.59 44.86 -26.87
CA SER A 212 -0.34 44.49 -27.54
C SER A 212 -0.61 43.76 -28.84
N TRP A 213 0.18 44.05 -29.87
CA TRP A 213 0.07 43.42 -31.18
C TRP A 213 0.42 41.93 -31.15
N SER A 214 1.09 41.48 -30.08
CA SER A 214 1.46 40.10 -29.81
C SER A 214 0.31 39.27 -29.23
N LEU A 215 -0.77 39.91 -28.74
CA LEU A 215 -1.93 39.19 -28.21
C LEU A 215 -2.71 38.50 -29.34
N PRO A 216 -3.27 37.31 -29.09
CA PRO A 216 -4.07 36.62 -30.08
C PRO A 216 -5.30 37.43 -30.47
N GLY A 217 -5.41 37.76 -31.75
CA GLY A 217 -6.56 38.51 -32.28
C GLY A 217 -7.89 37.76 -32.22
N ASN A 218 -7.86 36.43 -32.08
CA ASN A 218 -9.02 35.59 -31.81
C ASN A 218 -8.71 34.67 -30.61
N LYS A 219 -9.31 34.99 -29.45
CA LYS A 219 -9.09 34.29 -28.18
C LYS A 219 -9.88 32.99 -28.03
N ASP A 220 -10.93 32.79 -28.84
CA ASP A 220 -11.69 31.54 -28.98
C ASP A 220 -11.38 30.95 -30.36
N TYR A 221 -10.19 30.35 -30.50
CA TYR A 221 -9.77 29.72 -31.75
C TYR A 221 -10.46 28.36 -31.95
N ASN A 222 -10.81 27.68 -30.86
CA ASN A 222 -11.46 26.38 -30.88
C ASN A 222 -13.00 26.46 -31.13
N GLY A 223 -13.57 27.66 -31.03
CA GLY A 223 -14.94 28.02 -31.39
C GLY A 223 -16.01 27.46 -30.45
N ASP A 224 -15.71 27.30 -29.17
CA ASP A 224 -16.65 26.76 -28.18
C ASP A 224 -17.37 27.83 -27.34
N GLY A 225 -17.04 29.10 -27.56
CA GLY A 225 -17.67 30.26 -26.92
C GLY A 225 -17.10 30.59 -25.54
N ILE A 226 -15.97 29.99 -25.18
CA ILE A 226 -15.15 30.35 -24.01
C ILE A 226 -13.82 30.84 -24.57
N ASP A 227 -13.37 32.01 -24.12
CA ASP A 227 -12.08 32.57 -24.53
C ASP A 227 -10.96 31.96 -23.67
N CYS A 228 -9.79 31.71 -24.28
CA CYS A 228 -8.58 31.27 -23.60
C CYS A 228 -8.77 29.97 -22.81
N ASN A 229 -9.22 28.91 -23.49
CA ASN A 229 -9.32 27.57 -22.92
C ASN A 229 -8.75 26.44 -23.79
N ALA A 230 -8.50 25.30 -23.15
CA ALA A 230 -8.24 24.02 -23.76
C ALA A 230 -9.54 23.20 -23.87
N ARG A 231 -9.94 22.89 -25.11
CA ARG A 231 -11.11 22.05 -25.37
C ARG A 231 -10.74 20.61 -25.67
N TYR A 232 -11.18 19.70 -24.81
CA TYR A 232 -11.00 18.26 -25.05
C TYR A 232 -12.13 17.66 -25.87
N ARG A 233 -11.78 17.03 -26.98
CA ARG A 233 -12.72 16.27 -27.81
C ARG A 233 -12.75 14.81 -27.35
N THR A 234 -13.83 14.40 -26.71
CA THR A 234 -14.01 13.02 -26.26
C THR A 234 -14.70 12.13 -27.30
N ASN A 235 -14.60 10.81 -27.12
CA ASN A 235 -15.43 9.84 -27.84
C ASN A 235 -16.91 9.89 -27.42
N GLU A 236 -17.77 9.14 -28.13
CA GLU A 236 -19.22 9.07 -27.84
C GLU A 236 -19.55 8.57 -26.42
N THR A 237 -18.64 7.81 -25.81
CA THR A 237 -18.81 7.33 -24.43
C THR A 237 -18.29 8.31 -23.38
N GLY A 238 -17.64 9.41 -23.77
CA GLY A 238 -17.10 10.41 -22.85
C GLY A 238 -16.04 9.85 -21.91
N GLN A 239 -15.23 8.87 -22.35
CA GLN A 239 -14.25 8.18 -21.50
C GLN A 239 -12.83 8.20 -22.07
N ILE A 240 -12.67 8.70 -23.29
CA ILE A 240 -11.39 8.74 -23.99
C ILE A 240 -11.30 10.10 -24.69
N ILE A 241 -10.19 10.80 -24.47
CA ILE A 241 -9.83 12.03 -25.19
C ILE A 241 -9.28 11.62 -26.56
N LEU A 242 -9.96 12.04 -27.63
CA LEU A 242 -9.62 11.79 -29.04
C LEU A 242 -8.75 12.89 -29.65
N GLY A 243 -8.60 14.01 -28.95
CA GLY A 243 -7.81 15.15 -29.39
C GLY A 243 -8.04 16.34 -28.46
N ILE A 244 -7.06 17.23 -28.47
CA ILE A 244 -7.01 18.45 -27.69
C ILE A 244 -7.04 19.60 -28.70
N LEU A 245 -7.92 20.58 -28.48
CA LEU A 245 -8.07 21.78 -29.29
C LEU A 245 -7.90 22.97 -28.35
N ASN A 246 -6.71 23.53 -28.32
CA ASN A 246 -6.43 24.67 -27.47
C ASN A 246 -6.72 25.96 -28.21
N ASP A 247 -7.16 26.96 -27.46
CA ASP A 247 -6.98 28.34 -27.85
C ASP A 247 -5.49 28.70 -27.86
N PRO A 248 -5.10 29.80 -28.52
CA PRO A 248 -3.70 30.22 -28.54
C PRO A 248 -3.28 30.60 -27.12
N ASN A 249 -2.04 30.30 -26.72
CA ASN A 249 -1.45 30.88 -25.52
C ASN A 249 -2.17 30.39 -24.24
N VAL A 250 -2.46 29.08 -24.18
CA VAL A 250 -3.11 28.42 -23.03
C VAL A 250 -2.47 27.05 -22.80
N ASP A 251 -2.14 26.77 -21.54
CA ASP A 251 -1.43 25.55 -21.12
C ASP A 251 -0.12 25.38 -21.94
N GLU A 252 0.55 26.50 -22.25
CA GLU A 252 1.81 26.53 -22.99
C GLU A 252 3.01 26.24 -22.07
N ASP A 253 3.99 25.51 -22.62
CA ASP A 253 5.24 25.13 -21.95
C ASP A 253 5.08 24.63 -20.50
N PRO A 254 4.46 23.44 -20.33
CA PRO A 254 4.20 22.87 -19.03
C PRO A 254 5.43 22.26 -18.38
N ASP A 255 5.55 22.42 -17.07
CA ASP A 255 6.70 21.94 -16.28
C ASP A 255 7.00 20.45 -16.53
N GLU A 256 8.02 20.19 -17.36
CA GLU A 256 8.42 18.83 -17.70
C GLU A 256 8.97 18.07 -16.50
N ASP A 257 9.60 18.74 -15.54
CA ASP A 257 10.16 18.09 -14.36
C ASP A 257 9.04 17.52 -13.49
N VAL A 258 7.96 18.29 -13.28
CA VAL A 258 6.76 17.83 -12.58
C VAL A 258 6.08 16.70 -13.35
N PHE A 259 5.88 16.87 -14.66
CA PHE A 259 5.21 15.86 -15.49
C PHE A 259 5.99 14.54 -15.55
N ILE A 260 7.30 14.60 -15.83
CA ILE A 260 8.14 13.40 -15.98
C ILE A 260 8.26 12.68 -14.63
N LYS A 261 8.44 13.40 -13.52
CA LYS A 261 8.46 12.78 -12.19
C LYS A 261 7.14 12.10 -11.87
N GLU A 262 6.01 12.72 -12.15
CA GLU A 262 4.68 12.12 -11.93
C GLU A 262 4.48 10.87 -12.80
N ALA A 263 4.82 10.96 -14.09
CA ALA A 263 4.75 9.85 -15.02
C ALA A 263 5.66 8.67 -14.60
N LEU A 264 6.90 8.96 -14.21
CA LEU A 264 7.85 7.97 -13.73
C LEU A 264 7.37 7.31 -12.44
N HIS A 265 6.80 8.09 -11.51
CA HIS A 265 6.23 7.56 -10.27
C HIS A 265 5.13 6.54 -10.55
N ARG A 266 4.14 6.94 -11.36
CA ARG A 266 3.00 6.08 -11.73
C ARG A 266 3.47 4.84 -12.49
N ALA A 267 4.43 5.00 -13.41
CA ALA A 267 5.02 3.89 -14.14
C ALA A 267 5.77 2.92 -13.21
N PHE A 268 6.46 3.43 -12.19
CA PHE A 268 7.13 2.60 -11.20
C PHE A 268 6.12 1.82 -10.35
N VAL A 269 5.12 2.48 -9.76
CA VAL A 269 4.10 1.82 -8.93
C VAL A 269 3.34 0.76 -9.72
N LEU A 270 2.92 1.06 -10.96
CA LEU A 270 2.18 0.11 -11.78
C LEU A 270 3.08 -0.97 -12.39
N GLY A 271 4.23 -0.59 -12.94
CA GLY A 271 5.15 -1.48 -13.64
C GLY A 271 5.94 -2.36 -12.66
N PHE A 272 6.72 -1.75 -11.78
CA PHE A 272 7.51 -2.49 -10.78
C PHE A 272 6.61 -3.17 -9.74
N GLY A 273 5.53 -2.50 -9.30
CA GLY A 273 4.56 -3.12 -8.39
C GLY A 273 3.96 -4.40 -8.98
N LYS A 274 3.37 -4.33 -10.19
CA LYS A 274 2.74 -5.50 -10.80
C LYS A 274 3.75 -6.52 -11.31
N ILE A 275 4.73 -6.12 -12.10
CA ILE A 275 5.66 -7.07 -12.72
C ILE A 275 6.71 -7.55 -11.72
N GLY A 276 7.28 -6.65 -10.92
CA GLY A 276 8.30 -7.01 -9.94
C GLY A 276 7.76 -7.92 -8.83
N PHE A 277 6.74 -7.49 -8.10
CA PHE A 277 6.24 -8.29 -6.98
C PHE A 277 5.40 -9.49 -7.42
N VAL A 278 4.46 -9.31 -8.36
CA VAL A 278 3.56 -10.40 -8.73
C VAL A 278 4.27 -11.43 -9.60
N PHE A 279 5.06 -11.01 -10.59
CA PHE A 279 5.72 -11.96 -11.49
C PHE A 279 7.07 -12.45 -10.95
N LEU A 280 7.99 -11.57 -10.57
CA LEU A 280 9.31 -12.03 -10.13
C LEU A 280 9.23 -12.68 -8.74
N ILE A 281 8.80 -11.93 -7.72
CA ILE A 281 8.76 -12.49 -6.36
C ILE A 281 7.64 -13.52 -6.23
N GLY A 282 6.47 -13.28 -6.81
CA GLY A 282 5.31 -14.15 -6.70
C GLY A 282 5.47 -15.53 -7.36
N ILE A 283 6.34 -15.68 -8.36
CA ILE A 283 6.58 -16.97 -9.04
C ILE A 283 7.89 -17.62 -8.58
N PHE A 284 9.00 -16.87 -8.60
CA PHE A 284 10.32 -17.47 -8.33
C PHE A 284 10.45 -17.93 -6.88
N LEU A 285 9.90 -17.17 -5.93
CA LEU A 285 10.03 -17.50 -4.52
C LEU A 285 9.32 -18.80 -4.13
N PRO A 286 8.05 -19.06 -4.53
CA PRO A 286 7.44 -20.37 -4.39
C PRO A 286 8.26 -21.47 -5.02
N LEU A 287 8.73 -21.27 -6.26
CA LEU A 287 9.45 -22.29 -7.01
C LEU A 287 10.74 -22.72 -6.28
N PHE A 288 11.55 -21.77 -5.80
CA PHE A 288 12.80 -22.08 -5.10
C PHE A 288 12.57 -22.67 -3.70
N LEU A 289 11.57 -22.19 -2.96
CA LEU A 289 11.28 -22.70 -1.62
C LEU A 289 10.64 -24.09 -1.66
N ALA A 290 9.67 -24.31 -2.53
CA ALA A 290 8.97 -25.58 -2.67
C ALA A 290 9.91 -26.68 -3.17
N THR A 291 10.69 -26.41 -4.23
CA THR A 291 11.67 -27.39 -4.76
C THR A 291 12.74 -27.73 -3.73
N GLY A 292 13.22 -26.73 -2.99
CA GLY A 292 14.18 -26.94 -1.91
C GLY A 292 13.64 -27.86 -0.82
N LEU A 293 12.38 -27.68 -0.40
CA LEU A 293 11.77 -28.50 0.65
C LEU A 293 11.55 -29.94 0.19
N ILE A 294 11.00 -30.14 -1.02
CA ILE A 294 10.72 -31.48 -1.57
C ILE A 294 12.01 -32.30 -1.73
N ARG A 295 13.05 -31.69 -2.29
CA ARG A 295 14.34 -32.36 -2.53
C ARG A 295 14.95 -32.91 -1.25
N ASP A 296 14.95 -32.12 -0.18
CA ASP A 296 15.53 -32.53 1.10
C ASP A 296 14.80 -33.70 1.76
N GLU A 297 13.49 -33.80 1.56
CA GLU A 297 12.72 -34.92 2.09
C GLU A 297 12.91 -36.20 1.30
N MET A 298 13.15 -36.08 -0.01
CA MET A 298 13.60 -37.19 -0.83
C MET A 298 14.98 -37.67 -0.38
N ASP A 299 15.93 -36.74 -0.19
CA ASP A 299 17.30 -37.06 0.21
C ASP A 299 17.37 -37.69 1.62
N LYS A 300 16.53 -37.25 2.55
CA LYS A 300 16.47 -37.78 3.93
C LYS A 300 15.60 -39.03 4.07
N GLY A 301 14.90 -39.46 3.01
CA GLY A 301 13.99 -40.62 3.04
C GLY A 301 12.79 -40.47 3.99
N THR A 302 12.54 -39.27 4.53
CA THR A 302 11.48 -39.01 5.51
C THR A 302 10.07 -39.12 4.91
N LEU A 303 9.97 -39.03 3.58
CA LEU A 303 8.71 -39.22 2.85
C LEU A 303 8.08 -40.59 3.12
N HIS A 304 8.90 -41.65 3.18
CA HIS A 304 8.42 -43.02 3.42
C HIS A 304 7.77 -43.19 4.80
N TYR A 305 8.31 -42.50 5.81
CA TYR A 305 7.81 -42.56 7.18
C TYR A 305 6.50 -41.78 7.36
N ILE A 306 6.28 -40.72 6.59
CA ILE A 306 5.05 -39.93 6.64
C ILE A 306 3.93 -40.61 5.83
N MET A 307 4.25 -41.24 4.70
CA MET A 307 3.27 -41.96 3.87
C MET A 307 2.78 -43.29 4.46
N GLY A 308 3.43 -43.82 5.50
CA GLY A 308 3.05 -45.08 6.15
C GLY A 308 1.88 -45.01 7.13
N LYS A 309 1.46 -43.81 7.55
CA LYS A 309 0.29 -43.62 8.45
C LYS A 309 -1.00 -43.40 7.66
N PRO A 310 -2.18 -43.83 8.16
CA PRO A 310 -3.47 -43.54 7.53
C PRO A 310 -3.84 -42.06 7.77
N ILE A 311 -3.17 -41.16 7.05
CA ILE A 311 -3.52 -39.76 6.89
C ILE A 311 -3.83 -39.58 5.41
N ALA A 312 -4.90 -38.85 5.07
CA ALA A 312 -5.20 -38.56 3.68
C ALA A 312 -4.05 -37.75 3.08
N ARG A 313 -3.54 -38.16 1.91
CA ARG A 313 -2.39 -37.50 1.25
C ARG A 313 -2.64 -36.00 1.03
N ALA A 314 -3.89 -35.63 0.76
CA ALA A 314 -4.31 -34.24 0.58
C ALA A 314 -4.19 -33.40 1.87
N GLU A 315 -4.45 -33.97 3.05
CA GLU A 315 -4.33 -33.25 4.33
C GLU A 315 -2.87 -32.87 4.61
N VAL A 316 -1.94 -33.78 4.34
CA VAL A 316 -0.50 -33.52 4.52
C VAL A 316 -0.03 -32.39 3.60
N LEU A 317 -0.46 -32.39 2.33
CA LEU A 317 -0.12 -31.34 1.38
C LEU A 317 -0.72 -29.98 1.80
N ALA A 318 -1.98 -29.95 2.26
CA ALA A 318 -2.63 -28.74 2.72
C ALA A 318 -1.91 -28.11 3.93
N TYR A 319 -1.48 -28.90 4.91
CA TYR A 319 -0.77 -28.37 6.08
C TYR A 319 0.64 -27.88 5.75
N ARG A 320 1.30 -28.49 4.77
CA ARG A 320 2.59 -27.99 4.27
C ARG A 320 2.45 -26.68 3.54
N LEU A 321 1.42 -26.54 2.72
CA LEU A 321 1.06 -25.29 2.06
C LEU A 321 0.84 -24.19 3.11
N LEU A 322 0.10 -24.47 4.19
CA LEU A 322 -0.09 -23.49 5.27
C LEU A 322 1.23 -23.05 5.92
N GLY A 323 2.15 -23.98 6.21
CA GLY A 323 3.46 -23.62 6.76
C GLY A 323 4.36 -22.85 5.77
N TYR A 324 4.22 -23.10 4.46
CA TYR A 324 4.86 -22.28 3.42
C TYR A 324 4.27 -20.86 3.38
N LEU A 325 2.94 -20.73 3.36
CA LEU A 325 2.24 -19.44 3.35
C LEU A 325 2.58 -18.60 4.59
N ALA A 326 2.75 -19.25 5.74
CA ALA A 326 3.16 -18.59 6.99
C ALA A 326 4.55 -17.92 6.91
N VAL A 327 5.42 -18.32 5.98
CA VAL A 327 6.71 -17.66 5.73
C VAL A 327 6.58 -16.61 4.65
N VAL A 328 5.93 -16.97 3.53
CA VAL A 328 5.96 -16.19 2.31
C VAL A 328 5.04 -14.97 2.33
N TRP A 329 3.85 -15.08 2.93
CA TRP A 329 2.95 -13.94 3.05
C TRP A 329 3.53 -12.83 3.93
N PRO A 330 4.01 -13.08 5.16
CA PRO A 330 4.64 -12.01 5.95
C PRO A 330 5.87 -11.41 5.27
N TYR A 331 6.71 -12.23 4.64
CA TYR A 331 7.88 -11.74 3.91
C TYR A 331 7.49 -10.77 2.78
N SER A 332 6.56 -11.17 1.91
CA SER A 332 6.11 -10.32 0.81
C SER A 332 5.38 -9.07 1.31
N THR A 333 4.58 -9.18 2.37
CA THR A 333 3.93 -8.04 3.00
C THR A 333 4.93 -7.02 3.51
N VAL A 334 5.98 -7.45 4.22
CA VAL A 334 7.01 -6.53 4.70
C VAL A 334 7.73 -5.83 3.55
N LEU A 335 8.07 -6.54 2.48
CA LEU A 335 8.71 -5.92 1.32
C LEU A 335 7.80 -4.93 0.59
N ILE A 336 6.55 -5.30 0.35
CA ILE A 336 5.60 -4.45 -0.38
C ILE A 336 5.25 -3.21 0.46
N LEU A 337 4.99 -3.37 1.76
CA LEU A 337 4.73 -2.24 2.65
C LEU A 337 5.96 -1.35 2.82
N GLY A 338 7.16 -1.93 2.91
CA GLY A 338 8.41 -1.16 2.96
C GLY A 338 8.62 -0.35 1.68
N THR A 339 8.34 -0.96 0.52
CA THR A 339 8.41 -0.27 -0.79
C THR A 339 7.36 0.83 -0.86
N ALA A 340 6.11 0.54 -0.52
CA ALA A 340 5.01 1.51 -0.51
C ALA A 340 5.31 2.72 0.39
N LEU A 341 5.89 2.48 1.56
CA LEU A 341 6.30 3.53 2.48
C LEU A 341 7.40 4.41 1.86
N ILE A 342 8.46 3.80 1.32
CA ILE A 342 9.57 4.54 0.71
C ILE A 342 9.08 5.34 -0.50
N THR A 343 8.30 4.72 -1.39
CA THR A 343 7.77 5.42 -2.56
C THR A 343 6.81 6.53 -2.18
N GLY A 344 6.00 6.37 -1.13
CA GLY A 344 5.04 7.38 -0.70
C GLY A 344 5.69 8.65 -0.13
N PHE A 345 6.91 8.56 0.41
CA PHE A 345 7.69 9.73 0.86
C PHE A 345 8.52 10.39 -0.24
N ILE A 346 8.92 9.64 -1.27
CA ILE A 346 9.74 10.14 -2.38
C ILE A 346 8.86 10.63 -3.54
N ALA A 347 7.60 10.21 -3.60
CA ALA A 347 6.68 10.56 -4.67
C ALA A 347 6.57 12.09 -4.85
N PRO A 348 6.46 12.57 -6.09
CA PRO A 348 6.03 13.94 -6.34
C PRO A 348 4.61 14.11 -5.79
N SER A 349 4.44 15.00 -4.82
CA SER A 349 3.12 15.42 -4.32
C SER A 349 3.23 16.70 -3.52
N ASP A 350 2.15 17.45 -3.45
CA ASP A 350 2.03 18.66 -2.60
C ASP A 350 2.03 18.31 -1.10
N SER A 351 1.85 17.04 -0.76
CA SER A 351 1.80 16.52 0.60
C SER A 351 3.12 15.87 1.01
N ILE A 352 3.35 15.75 2.33
CA ILE A 352 4.54 15.05 2.85
C ILE A 352 4.50 13.54 2.53
N PHE A 353 3.29 12.98 2.37
CA PHE A 353 3.12 11.57 2.07
C PHE A 353 1.90 11.34 1.18
N ARG A 354 2.13 10.65 0.07
CA ARG A 354 1.10 10.38 -0.93
C ARG A 354 0.28 9.14 -0.59
N PHE A 355 -0.96 9.34 -0.12
CA PHE A 355 -1.86 8.26 0.28
C PHE A 355 -2.60 7.60 -0.89
N ASP A 356 -2.76 8.30 -2.01
CA ASP A 356 -3.55 7.81 -3.15
C ASP A 356 -2.99 6.52 -3.75
N ASP A 357 -1.66 6.35 -3.72
CA ASP A 357 -1.00 5.14 -4.23
C ASP A 357 -1.15 3.93 -3.30
N MET A 358 -1.62 4.11 -2.06
CA MET A 358 -1.79 3.01 -1.11
C MET A 358 -2.82 1.98 -1.60
N ALA A 359 -3.84 2.44 -2.34
CA ALA A 359 -4.81 1.54 -2.97
C ALA A 359 -4.16 0.65 -4.02
N ALA A 360 -3.24 1.20 -4.83
CA ALA A 360 -2.49 0.44 -5.83
C ALA A 360 -1.56 -0.59 -5.16
N TRP A 361 -0.85 -0.20 -4.10
CA TRP A 361 0.02 -1.09 -3.33
C TRP A 361 -0.75 -2.20 -2.62
N LEU A 362 -1.94 -1.92 -2.08
CA LEU A 362 -2.83 -2.93 -1.52
C LEU A 362 -3.26 -3.94 -2.59
N GLY A 363 -3.60 -3.46 -3.79
CA GLY A 363 -3.91 -4.31 -4.93
C GLY A 363 -2.74 -5.23 -5.32
N VAL A 364 -1.52 -4.68 -5.36
CA VAL A 364 -0.29 -5.45 -5.62
C VAL A 364 -0.05 -6.50 -4.52
N LEU A 365 -0.28 -6.16 -3.25
CA LEU A 365 -0.13 -7.07 -2.11
C LEU A 365 -1.09 -8.25 -2.22
N LEU A 366 -2.38 -7.99 -2.45
CA LEU A 366 -3.38 -9.04 -2.59
C LEU A 366 -3.11 -9.91 -3.81
N ALA A 367 -2.78 -9.31 -4.96
CA ALA A 367 -2.42 -10.05 -6.16
C ALA A 367 -1.20 -10.96 -5.92
N SER A 368 -0.17 -10.44 -5.25
CA SER A 368 1.04 -11.18 -4.90
C SER A 368 0.73 -12.38 -3.99
N TRP A 369 -0.11 -12.19 -2.97
CA TRP A 369 -0.54 -13.28 -2.09
C TRP A 369 -1.28 -14.39 -2.84
N PHE A 370 -2.20 -14.04 -3.75
CA PHE A 370 -2.92 -15.02 -4.55
C PHE A 370 -2.01 -15.78 -5.51
N VAL A 371 -1.06 -15.10 -6.15
CA VAL A 371 -0.09 -15.74 -7.02
C VAL A 371 0.82 -16.69 -6.24
N MET A 372 1.33 -16.27 -5.07
CA MET A 372 2.14 -17.14 -4.22
C MET A 372 1.37 -18.35 -3.70
N LEU A 373 0.07 -18.21 -3.44
CA LEU A 373 -0.80 -19.34 -3.11
C LEU A 373 -0.92 -20.28 -4.30
N ALA A 374 -1.24 -19.76 -5.49
CA ALA A 374 -1.41 -20.57 -6.69
C ALA A 374 -0.13 -21.36 -7.02
N TYR A 375 1.03 -20.70 -7.07
CA TYR A 375 2.30 -21.36 -7.34
C TYR A 375 2.82 -22.21 -6.18
N GLY A 376 2.40 -21.93 -4.94
CA GLY A 376 2.71 -22.78 -3.79
C GLY A 376 1.92 -24.09 -3.76
N THR A 377 0.80 -24.16 -4.49
CA THR A 377 -0.01 -25.39 -4.60
C THR A 377 0.48 -26.37 -5.67
N VAL A 378 1.24 -25.86 -6.65
CA VAL A 378 1.88 -26.63 -7.74
C VAL A 378 3.16 -27.28 -7.22
#